data_AF-A0A8T6RFB8-F1
#
_entry.id   AF-A0A8T6RFB8-F1
#
_cell.length_a   1.000
_cell.length_b   1.000
_cell.length_c   1.000
_cell.angle_alpha   90.00
_cell.angle_beta   90.00
_cell.angle_gamma   90.00
#
_symmetry.space_group_name_H-M   'P 1'
#
loop_
_entity.id
_entity.type
_entity.pdbx_description
1 polymer ?
#
loop_
_entity_poly.entity_id
_entity_poly.type
_entity_poly.pdbx_seq_one_letter_code
_entity_poly.pdbx_strand_id
1 'polypeptide(L)'
;MKSIIDFLGEKLSQEINKEPMHAKGLLRLAIKDIVADKKPEELNYKEIVEILKTGLSNRLKKIKIENPEKVTNEMVTFVTKNQSVITMISI
;
A
#
# COMPACT_ATOMS: atom_id res chain seq x y z
N MET A 1 14.31 -11.81 0.02
CA MET A 1 13.38 -11.20 -0.95
C MET A 1 12.51 -10.22 -0.18
N LYS A 2 12.45 -8.94 -0.55
CA LYS A 2 11.53 -7.98 0.09
C LYS A 2 10.13 -8.22 -0.52
N SER A 3 9.12 -8.41 0.32
CA SER A 3 7.72 -8.55 -0.14
C SER A 3 7.18 -7.22 -0.66
N ILE A 4 6.06 -7.23 -1.39
CA ILE A 4 5.38 -6.00 -1.80
C ILE A 4 4.98 -5.15 -0.58
N ILE A 5 4.64 -5.80 0.54
CA ILE A 5 4.35 -5.13 1.81
C ILE A 5 5.60 -4.44 2.37
N ASP A 6 6.78 -5.04 2.24
CA ASP A 6 8.02 -4.41 2.69
C ASP A 6 8.32 -3.17 1.86
N PHE A 7 8.21 -3.29 0.53
CA PHE A 7 8.46 -2.21 -0.40
C PHE A 7 7.49 -1.02 -0.20
N LEU A 8 6.19 -1.30 -0.18
CA LEU A 8 5.18 -0.27 0.01
C LEU A 8 5.15 0.25 1.45
N GLY A 9 5.44 -0.61 2.43
CA GLY A 9 5.46 -0.24 3.84
C GLY A 9 6.56 0.76 4.18
N GLU A 10 7.74 0.61 3.58
CA GLU A 10 8.85 1.57 3.71
C GLU A 10 8.49 2.95 3.13
N LYS A 11 7.81 2.99 1.97
CA LYS A 11 7.37 4.28 1.42
C LYS A 11 6.25 4.90 2.25
N LEU A 12 5.24 4.12 2.62
CA LEU A 12 4.11 4.62 3.40
C LEU A 12 4.57 5.16 4.76
N SER A 13 5.52 4.50 5.42
CA SER A 13 6.04 4.94 6.71
C SER A 13 6.63 6.35 6.66
N GLN A 14 7.28 6.70 5.54
CA GLN A 14 7.79 8.05 5.29
C GLN A 14 6.65 9.04 5.07
N GLU A 15 5.62 8.68 4.29
CA GLU A 15 4.49 9.58 4.00
C GLU A 15 3.64 9.93 5.22
N ILE A 16 3.50 9.01 6.17
CA ILE A 16 2.67 9.22 7.38
C ILE A 16 3.49 9.48 8.65
N ASN A 17 4.82 9.55 8.52
CA ASN A 17 5.76 9.69 9.64
C ASN A 17 5.49 8.72 10.80
N LYS A 18 5.41 7.42 10.49
CA LYS A 18 5.21 6.34 11.46
C LYS A 18 6.27 5.26 11.27
N GLU A 19 6.47 4.44 12.29
CA GLU A 19 7.34 3.26 12.18
C GLU A 19 6.91 2.32 11.03
N PRO A 20 7.87 1.72 10.29
CA PRO A 20 7.58 0.80 9.19
C PRO A 20 6.64 -0.34 9.57
N MET A 21 6.71 -0.83 10.82
CA MET A 21 5.82 -1.89 11.31
C MET A 21 4.34 -1.47 11.25
N HIS A 22 4.03 -0.23 11.64
CA HIS A 22 2.65 0.29 11.60
C HIS A 22 2.15 0.46 10.16
N ALA A 23 3.00 1.01 9.27
CA ALA A 23 2.67 1.19 7.86
C ALA A 23 2.41 -0.15 7.16
N LYS A 24 3.25 -1.17 7.40
CA LYS A 24 3.05 -2.53 6.91
C LYS A 24 1.75 -3.14 7.44
N GLY A 25 1.43 -2.92 8.71
CA GLY A 25 0.16 -3.35 9.31
C GLY A 25 -1.04 -2.72 8.59
N LEU A 26 -1.01 -1.41 8.35
CA LEU A 26 -2.07 -0.70 7.63
C LEU A 26 -2.28 -1.24 6.22
N LEU A 27 -1.19 -1.52 5.48
CA LEU A 27 -1.26 -2.09 4.14
C LEU A 27 -1.85 -3.50 4.14
N ARG A 28 -1.43 -4.39 5.06
CA ARG A 28 -2.01 -5.73 5.18
C ARG A 28 -3.50 -5.68 5.44
N LEU A 29 -3.93 -4.75 6.30
CA LEU A 29 -5.34 -4.58 6.60
C LEU A 29 -6.11 -3.96 5.42
N ALA A 30 -5.50 -3.04 4.67
CA ALA A 30 -6.09 -2.48 3.45
C ALA A 30 -6.27 -3.54 2.35
N ILE A 31 -5.31 -4.46 2.21
CA ILE A 31 -5.43 -5.61 1.30
C ILE A 31 -6.62 -6.47 1.72
N LYS A 32 -6.70 -6.85 3.01
CA LYS A 32 -7.81 -7.66 3.53
C LYS A 32 -9.19 -7.02 3.34
N ASP A 33 -9.27 -5.70 3.34
CA ASP A 33 -10.55 -4.99 3.12
C ASP A 33 -11.06 -5.10 1.68
N ILE A 34 -10.17 -5.31 0.69
CA ILE A 34 -10.51 -5.31 -0.74
C ILE A 34 -10.47 -6.73 -1.33
N VAL A 35 -9.47 -7.52 -0.94
CA VAL A 35 -9.23 -8.88 -1.44
C VAL A 35 -8.98 -9.81 -0.24
N ALA A 36 -10.06 -10.36 0.29
CA ALA A 36 -10.02 -11.19 1.50
C ALA A 36 -9.18 -12.46 1.34
N ASP A 37 -9.19 -13.06 0.14
CA ASP A 37 -8.63 -14.39 -0.12
C ASP A 37 -7.30 -14.38 -0.88
N LYS A 38 -6.68 -13.20 -1.08
CA LYS A 38 -5.40 -13.07 -1.78
C LYS A 38 -4.25 -12.75 -0.83
N LYS A 39 -3.12 -13.41 -1.06
CA LYS A 39 -1.85 -13.05 -0.46
C LYS A 39 -1.28 -11.81 -1.15
N PRO A 40 -0.49 -10.97 -0.45
CA PRO A 40 0.13 -9.80 -1.05
C PRO A 40 0.94 -10.10 -2.32
N GLU A 41 1.60 -11.26 -2.37
CA GLU A 41 2.42 -11.70 -3.50
C GLU A 41 1.59 -12.02 -4.76
N GLU A 42 0.30 -12.31 -4.60
CA GLU A 42 -0.63 -12.67 -5.69
C GLU A 42 -1.30 -11.44 -6.32
N LEU A 43 -0.99 -10.24 -5.80
CA LEU A 43 -1.60 -9.00 -6.25
C LEU A 43 -0.96 -8.50 -7.54
N ASN A 44 -1.80 -8.20 -8.52
CA ASN A 44 -1.35 -7.51 -9.73
C ASN A 44 -1.36 -5.98 -9.53
N TYR A 45 -0.76 -5.26 -10.48
CA TYR A 45 -0.66 -3.80 -10.43
C TYR A 45 -2.02 -3.08 -10.24
N LYS A 46 -3.08 -3.52 -10.94
CA LYS A 46 -4.39 -2.86 -10.86
C LYS A 46 -5.00 -3.03 -9.47
N GLU A 47 -4.87 -4.23 -8.89
CA GLU A 47 -5.34 -4.52 -7.54
C GLU A 47 -4.58 -3.69 -6.50
N ILE A 48 -3.26 -3.56 -6.64
CA ILE A 48 -2.45 -2.70 -5.75
C ILE A 48 -2.95 -1.25 -5.81
N VAL A 49 -3.19 -0.72 -7.01
CA VAL A 49 -3.70 0.65 -7.16
C VAL A 49 -5.08 0.81 -6.51
N GLU A 50 -5.97 -0.17 -6.65
CA GLU A 50 -7.30 -0.16 -6.01
C GLU A 50 -7.20 -0.22 -4.48
N ILE A 51 -6.34 -1.10 -3.95
CA ILE A 51 -6.05 -1.20 -2.52
C ILE A 51 -5.55 0.14 -1.97
N LEU A 52 -4.66 0.82 -2.68
CA LEU A 52 -4.15 2.12 -2.25
C LEU A 52 -5.21 3.23 -2.32
N LYS A 53 -5.99 3.31 -3.39
CA LYS A 53 -7.02 4.35 -3.57
C LYS A 53 -8.20 4.19 -2.62
N THR A 54 -8.62 2.95 -2.36
CA THR A 54 -9.83 2.67 -1.59
C THR A 54 -9.48 2.19 -0.19
N GLY A 55 -8.82 1.03 -0.08
CA GLY A 55 -8.51 0.40 1.21
C GLY A 55 -7.65 1.27 2.11
N LEU A 56 -6.50 1.72 1.60
CA LEU A 56 -5.57 2.55 2.37
C LEU A 56 -6.19 3.92 2.67
N SER A 57 -6.82 4.59 1.70
CA SER A 57 -7.49 5.88 1.93
C SER A 57 -8.50 5.84 3.07
N ASN A 58 -9.37 4.82 3.07
CA ASN A 58 -10.36 4.63 4.13
C ASN A 58 -9.71 4.40 5.50
N ARG A 59 -8.60 3.67 5.55
CA ARG A 59 -7.87 3.43 6.81
C ARG A 59 -7.19 4.68 7.33
N LEU A 60 -6.52 5.43 6.47
CA LEU A 60 -5.88 6.69 6.83
C LEU A 60 -6.91 7.68 7.38
N LYS A 61 -8.10 7.76 6.78
CA LYS A 61 -9.25 8.53 7.29
C LYS A 61 -9.68 8.06 8.68
N LYS A 62 -9.85 6.76 8.88
CA LYS A 62 -10.26 6.18 10.18
C LYS A 62 -9.29 6.49 11.32
N ILE A 63 -7.99 6.51 11.04
CA ILE A 63 -6.96 6.83 12.03
C ILE A 63 -6.60 8.33 12.06
N LYS A 64 -7.34 9.17 11.33
CA LYS A 64 -7.20 10.63 11.29
C LYS A 64 -5.81 11.12 10.84
N ILE A 65 -5.21 10.46 9.85
CA ILE A 65 -4.03 11.02 9.15
C ILE A 65 -4.45 12.28 8.39
N GLU A 66 -3.62 13.31 8.45
CA GLU A 66 -3.81 14.53 7.68
C GLU A 66 -3.69 14.27 6.18
N ASN A 67 -4.61 14.81 5.39
CA ASN A 67 -4.63 14.72 3.93
C ASN A 67 -4.46 13.29 3.40
N PRO A 68 -5.35 12.34 3.77
CA PRO A 68 -5.24 10.94 3.36
C PRO A 68 -5.23 10.77 1.84
N GLU A 69 -5.95 11.63 1.11
CA GLU A 69 -5.94 11.66 -0.35
C GLU A 69 -4.53 11.94 -0.90
N LYS A 70 -3.82 12.90 -0.33
CA LYS A 70 -2.45 13.25 -0.73
C LYS A 70 -1.53 12.04 -0.55
N VAL A 71 -1.55 11.42 0.63
CA VAL A 71 -0.74 10.22 0.91
C VAL A 71 -1.04 9.10 -0.09
N THR A 72 -2.32 8.85 -0.37
CA THR A 72 -2.69 7.78 -1.31
C THR A 72 -2.28 8.08 -2.74
N ASN A 73 -2.35 9.34 -3.17
CA ASN A 73 -1.89 9.75 -4.49
C ASN A 73 -0.36 9.63 -4.63
N GLU A 74 0.39 9.96 -3.58
CA GLU A 74 1.84 9.76 -3.55
C GLU A 74 2.20 8.26 -3.62
N MET A 75 1.48 7.41 -2.88
CA MET A 75 1.66 5.97 -2.93
C MET A 75 1.35 5.38 -4.31
N VAL A 76 0.27 5.82 -4.95
CA VAL A 76 -0.09 5.39 -6.32
C VAL A 76 0.96 5.87 -7.33
N THR A 77 1.44 7.11 -7.18
CA THR A 77 2.52 7.66 -8.03
C THR A 77 3.80 6.85 -7.86
N PHE A 78 4.15 6.50 -6.63
CA PHE A 78 5.29 5.65 -6.33
C PHE A 78 5.14 4.27 -6.98
N VAL A 79 3.99 3.62 -6.85
CA VAL A 79 3.70 2.34 -7.50
C VAL A 79 3.80 2.44 -9.03
N THR A 80 3.23 3.48 -9.62
CA THR A 80 3.27 3.71 -11.08
C THR A 80 4.71 3.86 -11.58
N LYS A 81 5.53 4.64 -10.87
CA LYS A 81 6.95 4.83 -11.21
C LYS A 81 7.79 3.56 -11.05
N ASN A 82 7.35 2.63 -10.22
CA ASN A 82 8.06 1.39 -9.90
C ASN A 82 7.31 0.14 -10.41
N GLN A 83 6.47 0.27 -11.46
CA GLN A 83 5.65 -0.83 -11.96
C GLN A 83 6.49 -2.06 -12.36
N SER A 84 7.66 -1.85 -12.96
CA SER A 84 8.59 -2.93 -13.31
C SER A 84 9.05 -3.71 -12.07
N VAL A 85 9.40 -3.01 -11.00
CA VAL A 85 9.82 -3.61 -9.71
C VAL A 85 8.69 -4.42 -9.10
N ILE A 86 7.46 -3.88 -9.09
CA ILE A 86 6.29 -4.56 -8.55
C ILE A 86 6.02 -5.84 -9.30
N THR A 87 6.12 -5.81 -10.63
CA THR A 87 5.90 -6.98 -11.46
C THR A 87 6.92 -8.08 -11.13
N MET A 88 8.19 -7.73 -10.87
CA MET A 88 9.22 -8.70 -10.47
C MET A 88 9.04 -9.25 -9.04
N ILE A 89 8.37 -8.52 -8.14
CA ILE A 89 8.09 -8.98 -6.78
C ILE A 89 6.88 -9.92 -6.74
N SER A 90 5.91 -9.73 -7.65
CA SER A 90 4.69 -10.55 -7.76
C SER A 90 4.86 -11.83 -8.61
N ILE A 91 6.07 -12.12 -9.12
CA ILE A 91 6.43 -13.34 -9.85
C ILE A 91 7.16 -14.30 -8.91
#